data_AF-A0A060C165-F1
#
_entry.id   AF-A0A060C165-F1
#
_cell.length_a   1.000
_cell.length_b   1.000
_cell.length_c   1.000
_cell.angle_alpha   90.00
_cell.angle_beta   90.00
_cell.angle_gamma   90.00
#
_symmetry.space_group_name_H-M   'P 1'
#
loop_
_entity.id
_entity.type
_entity.pdbx_description
1 polymer ?
#
loop_
_entity_poly.entity_id
_entity_poly.type
_entity_poly.pdbx_seq_one_letter_code
_entity_poly.pdbx_strand_id
1 'polypeptide(L)'
;MLYFAPEGSYSSDPDDAYKRITELRHLVHVFHENGLRIVMDVVFNHVFDALTNPLEVLCPGYYFRLNDDGTPSNGSFCGNDFESRHFMAAKLIKDALLHYLDFFGVDGFRFDLMAIIDRKTLADAYQALVARKKDLLFYGEGWDSRRPPCPRRTSPTL
;
A
#
# COMPACT_ATOMS: atom_id res chain seq x y z
N MET A 1 8.78 -7.49 1.88
CA MET A 1 8.01 -6.28 2.21
C MET A 1 7.25 -6.53 3.51
N LEU A 2 7.39 -5.65 4.51
CA LEU A 2 6.73 -5.76 5.80
C LEU A 2 5.86 -4.51 6.02
N TYR A 3 4.54 -4.69 6.07
CA TYR A 3 3.59 -3.57 6.03
C TYR A 3 3.52 -2.69 7.28
N PHE A 4 4.15 -3.10 8.39
CA PHE A 4 4.08 -2.40 9.68
C PHE A 4 5.45 -1.88 10.16
N ALA A 5 6.51 -2.10 9.37
CA ALA A 5 7.87 -1.75 9.76
C ALA A 5 8.42 -0.68 8.81
N PRO A 6 9.02 0.41 9.33
CA PRO A 6 9.76 1.36 8.49
C PRO A 6 10.96 0.72 7.78
N GLU A 7 11.30 1.28 6.62
CA GLU A 7 12.46 0.90 5.82
C GLU A 7 13.77 1.18 6.58
N GLY A 8 14.66 0.19 6.61
CA GLY A 8 15.88 0.25 7.42
C GLY A 8 16.97 1.13 6.81
N SER A 9 17.05 1.19 5.48
CA SER A 9 18.10 1.95 4.79
C SER A 9 18.02 3.47 4.98
N TYR A 10 16.87 4.01 5.42
CA TYR A 10 16.74 5.42 5.78
C TYR A 10 17.09 5.72 7.26
N SER A 11 17.33 4.68 8.07
CA SER A 11 17.75 4.82 9.46
C SER A 11 19.23 5.20 9.55
N SER A 12 19.60 6.02 10.53
CA SER A 12 21.02 6.28 10.83
C SER A 12 21.75 5.04 11.35
N ASP A 13 21.00 4.09 11.91
CA ASP A 13 21.47 2.78 12.35
C ASP A 13 20.42 1.73 11.98
N PRO A 14 20.63 0.93 10.92
CA PRO A 14 19.68 -0.08 10.51
C PRO A 14 19.64 -1.29 11.45
N ASP A 15 20.69 -1.53 12.25
CA ASP A 15 20.77 -2.68 13.16
C ASP A 15 20.01 -2.42 14.47
N ASP A 16 19.78 -1.15 14.82
CA ASP A 16 18.86 -0.76 15.89
C ASP A 16 17.40 -0.69 15.37
N ALA A 17 16.58 -1.64 15.83
CA ALA A 17 15.17 -1.73 15.47
C ALA A 17 14.33 -0.50 15.88
N TYR A 18 14.73 0.21 16.95
CA TYR A 18 13.98 1.38 17.43
C TYR A 18 14.36 2.66 16.69
N LYS A 19 15.60 2.78 16.19
CA LYS A 19 16.04 4.00 15.50
C LYS A 19 15.17 4.38 14.31
N ARG A 20 14.91 3.42 13.41
CA ARG A 20 14.03 3.66 12.24
C ARG A 20 12.63 4.14 12.62
N ILE A 21 12.14 3.73 13.80
CA ILE A 21 10.82 4.12 14.31
C ILE A 21 10.89 5.54 14.87
N THR A 22 11.86 5.81 15.74
CA THR A 22 11.99 7.12 16.40
C THR A 22 12.34 8.21 15.40
N GLU A 23 13.21 7.92 14.43
CA GLU A 23 13.61 8.86 13.38
C GLU A 23 12.45 9.20 12.44
N LEU A 24 11.64 8.22 12.03
CA LEU A 24 10.44 8.50 11.22
C LEU A 24 9.42 9.34 12.01
N ARG A 25 9.18 9.01 13.29
CA ARG A 25 8.29 9.82 14.14
C ARG A 25 8.82 11.24 14.35
N HIS A 26 10.12 11.39 14.52
CA HIS A 26 10.76 12.69 14.65
C HIS A 26 10.64 13.51 13.36
N LEU A 27 10.84 12.88 12.20
CA LEU A 27 10.61 13.50 10.89
C LEU A 27 9.19 14.02 10.78
N VAL A 28 8.18 13.20 11.10
CA VAL A 28 6.77 13.62 11.04
C VAL A 28 6.52 14.81 11.94
N HIS A 29 7.01 14.74 13.18
CA HIS A 29 6.88 15.83 14.14
C HIS A 29 7.48 17.15 13.64
N VAL A 30 8.72 17.13 13.13
CA VAL A 30 9.39 18.34 12.62
C VAL A 30 8.66 18.93 11.42
N PHE A 31 8.13 18.11 10.51
CA PHE A 31 7.32 18.61 9.39
C PHE A 31 6.04 19.31 9.89
N HIS A 32 5.36 18.72 10.89
CA HIS A 32 4.16 19.31 11.49
C HIS A 32 4.45 20.63 12.20
N GLU A 33 5.57 20.74 12.94
CA GLU A 33 6.00 22.00 13.57
C GLU A 33 6.21 23.13 12.54
N ASN A 34 6.57 22.77 11.31
CA ASN A 34 6.74 23.70 10.20
C ASN A 34 5.47 23.87 9.34
N GLY A 35 4.32 23.36 9.79
CA GLY A 35 3.04 23.49 9.08
C GLY A 35 2.92 22.65 7.81
N LEU A 36 3.80 21.66 7.62
CA LEU A 36 3.77 20.74 6.49
C LEU A 36 3.06 19.44 6.86
N ARG A 37 2.29 18.87 5.93
CA ARG A 37 1.65 17.56 6.07
C ARG A 37 2.43 16.49 5.31
N ILE A 38 2.33 15.25 5.76
CA ILE A 38 3.00 14.09 5.15
C ILE A 38 1.96 13.12 4.61
N VAL A 39 2.08 12.78 3.33
CA VAL A 39 1.34 11.70 2.68
C VAL A 39 2.31 10.56 2.42
N MET A 40 1.94 9.36 2.83
CA MET A 40 2.77 8.17 2.64
C MET A 40 2.34 7.39 1.40
N ASP A 41 3.31 7.02 0.56
CA ASP A 41 3.08 6.07 -0.53
C ASP A 41 2.98 4.64 0.03
N VAL A 42 1.89 3.95 -0.29
CA VAL A 42 1.59 2.60 0.22
C VAL A 42 1.35 1.61 -0.90
N VAL A 43 2.02 0.46 -0.80
CA VAL A 43 2.02 -0.59 -1.82
C VAL A 43 1.31 -1.84 -1.30
N PHE A 44 -0.03 -1.81 -1.29
CA PHE A 44 -0.84 -2.98 -0.88
C PHE A 44 -1.27 -3.87 -2.04
N ASN A 45 -0.88 -3.53 -3.27
CA ASN A 45 -1.33 -4.20 -4.47
C ASN A 45 -0.54 -5.47 -4.80
N HIS A 46 0.72 -5.57 -4.35
CA HIS A 46 1.59 -6.74 -4.49
C HIS A 46 2.58 -6.83 -3.31
N VAL A 47 3.35 -7.91 -3.27
CA VAL A 47 4.56 -8.04 -2.46
C VAL A 47 5.76 -8.33 -3.36
N PHE A 48 6.97 -8.11 -2.85
CA PHE A 48 8.21 -8.36 -3.61
C PHE A 48 8.30 -9.78 -4.20
N ASP A 49 8.07 -10.80 -3.38
CA ASP A 49 7.97 -12.20 -3.80
C ASP A 49 6.89 -12.86 -2.96
N ALA A 50 5.87 -13.43 -3.62
CA ALA A 50 4.74 -14.07 -2.95
C ALA A 50 5.14 -15.38 -2.27
N LEU A 51 6.00 -16.20 -2.91
CA LEU A 51 6.32 -17.54 -2.41
C LEU A 51 7.09 -17.51 -1.10
N THR A 52 7.96 -16.51 -0.93
CA THR A 52 8.76 -16.32 0.29
C THR A 52 8.11 -15.34 1.27
N ASN A 53 6.92 -14.81 0.96
CA ASN A 53 6.25 -13.87 1.84
C ASN A 53 5.73 -14.56 3.11
N PRO A 54 5.89 -13.94 4.30
CA PRO A 54 5.33 -14.50 5.54
C PRO A 54 3.83 -14.79 5.48
N LEU A 55 3.06 -14.05 4.68
CA LEU A 55 1.63 -14.28 4.52
C LEU A 55 1.32 -15.58 3.77
N GLU A 56 2.11 -15.90 2.73
CA GLU A 56 1.97 -17.16 1.99
C GLU A 56 2.46 -18.34 2.82
N VAL A 57 3.56 -18.19 3.55
CA VAL A 57 4.06 -19.23 4.48
C VAL A 57 3.04 -19.52 5.59
N LEU A 58 2.38 -18.48 6.11
CA LEU A 58 1.40 -18.61 7.18
C LEU A 58 0.07 -19.21 6.72
N CYS A 59 -0.44 -18.78 5.55
CA CYS A 59 -1.71 -19.22 5.01
C CYS A 59 -1.65 -19.32 3.48
N PRO A 60 -1.11 -20.45 2.96
CA PRO A 60 -0.90 -20.63 1.52
C PRO A 60 -2.18 -20.44 0.70
N GLY A 61 -2.09 -19.69 -0.39
CA GLY A 61 -3.18 -19.43 -1.33
C GLY A 61 -4.27 -18.48 -0.82
N TYR A 62 -4.11 -17.86 0.36
CA TYR A 62 -5.12 -16.95 0.90
C TYR A 62 -4.88 -15.49 0.54
N TYR A 63 -3.64 -15.00 0.60
CA TYR A 63 -3.37 -13.55 0.49
C TYR A 63 -3.11 -13.07 -0.93
N PHE A 64 -2.97 -13.99 -1.89
CA PHE A 64 -2.65 -13.67 -3.27
C PHE A 64 -3.70 -14.23 -4.21
N ARG A 65 -3.96 -13.51 -5.29
CA ARG A 65 -4.92 -13.89 -6.31
C ARG A 65 -4.33 -14.99 -7.20
N LEU A 66 -5.16 -15.99 -7.47
CA LEU A 66 -4.86 -17.04 -8.42
C LEU A 66 -5.85 -16.96 -9.59
N ASN A 67 -5.38 -17.28 -10.79
CA ASN A 67 -6.22 -17.51 -11.95
C ASN A 67 -6.96 -18.85 -11.80
N ASP A 68 -7.90 -19.13 -12.70
CA ASP A 68 -8.71 -20.37 -12.67
C ASP A 68 -7.87 -21.65 -12.80
N ASP A 69 -6.68 -21.55 -13.41
CA ASP A 69 -5.71 -22.65 -13.56
C ASP A 69 -4.78 -22.81 -12.34
N GLY A 70 -4.97 -21.99 -11.29
CA GLY A 70 -4.17 -21.99 -10.06
C GLY A 70 -2.85 -21.23 -10.17
N THR A 71 -2.53 -20.61 -11.30
CA THR A 71 -1.34 -19.77 -11.44
C THR A 71 -1.53 -18.40 -10.76
N PRO A 72 -0.48 -17.72 -10.27
CA PRO A 72 -0.60 -16.37 -9.73
C PRO A 72 -1.11 -15.37 -10.78
N SER A 73 -2.08 -14.53 -10.40
CA SER A 73 -2.45 -13.40 -11.24
C SER A 73 -1.39 -12.30 -11.18
N ASN A 74 -1.30 -11.49 -12.23
CA ASN A 74 -0.21 -10.52 -12.42
C ASN A 74 -0.70 -9.17 -12.99
N GLY A 75 -1.82 -8.66 -12.49
CA GLY A 75 -2.33 -7.34 -12.84
C GLY A 75 -1.45 -6.18 -12.38
N SER A 76 -0.57 -6.40 -11.39
CA SER A 76 0.48 -5.46 -10.94
C SER A 76 1.66 -5.39 -11.89
N PHE A 77 1.84 -6.39 -12.75
CA PHE A 77 3.06 -6.64 -13.52
C PHE A 77 4.31 -6.92 -12.66
N CYS A 78 4.13 -7.19 -11.36
CA CYS A 78 5.20 -7.48 -10.40
C CYS A 78 5.22 -8.95 -9.92
N GLY A 79 4.49 -9.83 -10.61
CA GLY A 79 4.49 -11.29 -10.40
C GLY A 79 3.39 -11.81 -9.47
N ASN A 80 2.67 -10.95 -8.77
CA ASN A 80 1.55 -11.32 -7.91
C ASN A 80 0.59 -10.14 -7.71
N ASP A 81 -0.69 -10.46 -7.45
CA ASP A 81 -1.68 -9.49 -6.98
C ASP A 81 -2.18 -9.87 -5.59
N PHE A 82 -2.30 -8.89 -4.71
CA PHE A 82 -2.84 -9.08 -3.37
C PHE A 82 -4.36 -9.29 -3.41
N GLU A 83 -4.87 -10.31 -2.71
CA GLU A 83 -6.29 -10.64 -2.66
C GLU A 83 -7.02 -9.84 -1.58
N SER A 84 -7.16 -8.52 -1.81
CA SER A 84 -7.80 -7.62 -0.85
C SER A 84 -9.27 -7.98 -0.53
N ARG A 85 -9.95 -8.77 -1.36
CA ARG A 85 -11.37 -9.13 -1.13
C ARG A 85 -11.55 -10.07 0.05
N HIS A 86 -10.49 -10.79 0.41
CA HIS A 86 -10.51 -11.69 1.56
C HIS A 86 -10.55 -10.90 2.87
N PHE A 87 -11.36 -11.37 3.82
CA PHE A 87 -11.62 -10.66 5.07
C PHE A 87 -10.34 -10.30 5.85
N MET A 88 -9.41 -11.25 6.01
CA MET A 88 -8.17 -11.00 6.76
C MET A 88 -7.17 -10.15 5.97
N ALA A 89 -7.20 -10.19 4.64
CA ALA A 89 -6.39 -9.33 3.77
C ALA A 89 -6.88 -7.87 3.84
N ALA A 90 -8.19 -7.64 3.73
CA ALA A 90 -8.80 -6.33 3.92
C ALA A 90 -8.52 -5.76 5.32
N LYS A 91 -8.61 -6.62 6.35
CA LYS A 91 -8.28 -6.26 7.73
C LYS A 91 -6.82 -5.82 7.86
N LEU A 92 -5.88 -6.56 7.27
CA LEU A 92 -4.45 -6.21 7.28
C LEU A 92 -4.19 -4.82 6.70
N ILE A 93 -4.77 -4.51 5.54
CA ILE A 93 -4.63 -3.20 4.89
C ILE A 93 -5.15 -2.09 5.81
N LYS A 94 -6.36 -2.25 6.33
CA LYS A 94 -6.98 -1.27 7.24
C LYS A 94 -6.15 -1.06 8.51
N ASP A 95 -5.70 -2.15 9.13
CA ASP A 95 -4.94 -2.09 10.38
C ASP A 95 -3.56 -1.45 10.16
N ALA A 96 -2.90 -1.70 9.02
CA ALA A 96 -1.64 -1.04 8.65
C ALA A 96 -1.83 0.47 8.46
N LEU A 97 -2.88 0.89 7.74
CA LEU A 97 -3.18 2.31 7.55
C LEU A 97 -3.48 3.01 8.89
N LEU A 98 -4.28 2.39 9.76
CA LEU A 98 -4.56 2.93 11.10
C LEU A 98 -3.29 2.98 11.95
N HIS A 99 -2.41 1.99 11.86
CA HIS A 99 -1.14 2.01 12.57
C HIS A 99 -0.29 3.22 12.18
N TYR A 100 -0.15 3.52 10.89
CA TYR A 100 0.61 4.69 10.46
C TYR A 100 -0.07 6.02 10.80
N LEU A 101 -1.39 6.08 10.72
CA LEU A 101 -2.14 7.27 11.13
C LEU A 101 -1.98 7.53 12.64
N ASP A 102 -2.25 6.53 13.48
CA ASP A 102 -2.35 6.70 14.93
C ASP A 102 -0.97 6.73 15.61
N PHE A 103 -0.01 5.90 15.15
CA PHE A 103 1.30 5.77 15.80
C PHE A 103 2.37 6.69 15.20
N PHE A 104 2.39 6.85 13.87
CA PHE A 104 3.36 7.71 13.19
C PHE A 104 2.83 9.11 12.91
N GLY A 105 1.52 9.32 12.90
CA GLY A 105 0.91 10.65 12.73
C GLY A 105 0.83 11.13 11.29
N VAL A 106 0.95 10.25 10.28
CA VAL A 106 0.87 10.65 8.87
C VAL A 106 -0.50 11.30 8.55
N ASP A 107 -0.54 12.17 7.55
CA ASP A 107 -1.73 12.96 7.20
C ASP A 107 -2.53 12.40 6.02
N GLY A 108 -2.02 11.35 5.38
CA GLY A 108 -2.71 10.74 4.26
C GLY A 108 -1.92 9.62 3.60
N PHE A 109 -2.55 9.03 2.60
CA PHE A 109 -2.01 7.89 1.86
C PHE A 109 -2.20 8.07 0.36
N ARG A 110 -1.13 7.81 -0.40
CA ARG A 110 -1.14 7.60 -1.85
C ARG A 110 -1.05 6.11 -2.10
N PHE A 111 -2.08 5.54 -2.73
CA PHE A 111 -2.13 4.10 -3.04
C PHE A 111 -1.48 3.82 -4.39
N ASP A 112 -0.40 3.06 -4.36
CA ASP A 112 0.21 2.48 -5.56
C ASP A 112 -0.74 1.45 -6.21
N LEU A 113 -0.91 1.55 -7.53
CA LEU A 113 -1.82 0.71 -8.33
C LEU A 113 -3.17 0.46 -7.61
N MET A 114 -3.77 1.53 -7.10
CA MET A 114 -4.98 1.52 -6.27
C MET A 114 -6.12 0.68 -6.85
N ALA A 115 -6.24 0.63 -8.18
CA ALA A 115 -7.27 -0.15 -8.87
C ALA A 115 -7.19 -1.67 -8.65
N ILE A 116 -6.03 -2.20 -8.23
CA ILE A 116 -5.88 -3.61 -7.88
C ILE A 116 -6.60 -3.91 -6.56
N ILE A 117 -6.68 -2.94 -5.64
CA ILE A 117 -7.38 -3.09 -4.36
C ILE A 117 -8.87 -2.93 -4.59
N ASP A 118 -9.67 -3.83 -4.04
CA ASP A 118 -11.12 -3.78 -4.23
C ASP A 118 -11.76 -2.54 -3.58
N ARG A 119 -12.81 -2.03 -4.22
CA ARG A 119 -13.49 -0.81 -3.80
C ARG A 119 -14.06 -0.88 -2.38
N LYS A 120 -14.52 -2.06 -1.94
CA LYS A 120 -15.12 -2.21 -0.60
C LYS A 120 -14.05 -2.06 0.47
N THR A 121 -12.90 -2.72 0.31
CA THR A 121 -11.75 -2.58 1.21
C THR A 121 -11.29 -1.14 1.31
N LEU A 122 -11.16 -0.44 0.18
CA LEU A 122 -10.78 0.98 0.16
C LEU A 122 -11.82 1.86 0.88
N ALA A 123 -13.11 1.64 0.62
CA ALA A 123 -14.17 2.40 1.28
C ALA A 123 -14.19 2.16 2.80
N ASP A 124 -14.08 0.90 3.24
CA ASP A 124 -14.06 0.54 4.66
C ASP A 124 -12.82 1.13 5.37
N ALA A 125 -11.66 1.09 4.71
CA ALA A 125 -10.45 1.72 5.23
C ALA A 125 -10.60 3.24 5.32
N TYR A 126 -11.09 3.90 4.26
CA TYR A 126 -11.34 5.33 4.24
C TYR A 126 -12.25 5.77 5.39
N GLN A 127 -13.39 5.09 5.59
CA GLN A 127 -14.32 5.40 6.67
C GLN A 127 -13.66 5.29 8.06
N ALA A 128 -12.82 4.28 8.27
CA ALA A 128 -12.09 4.13 9.52
C ALA A 128 -11.08 5.26 9.76
N LEU A 129 -10.39 5.71 8.70
CA LEU A 129 -9.38 6.77 8.78
C LEU A 129 -10.01 8.15 8.98
N VAL A 130 -11.07 8.49 8.26
CA VAL A 130 -11.72 9.81 8.40
C VAL A 130 -12.46 9.98 9.73
N ALA A 131 -12.84 8.87 10.37
CA ALA A 131 -13.33 8.88 11.74
C ALA A 131 -12.24 9.29 12.76
N ARG A 132 -10.96 9.14 12.43
CA ARG A 132 -9.81 9.59 13.23
C ARG A 132 -9.30 10.96 12.81
N LYS A 133 -9.21 11.22 11.49
CA LYS A 133 -8.67 12.45 10.93
C LYS A 133 -9.51 12.92 9.73
N LYS A 134 -10.35 13.95 9.95
CA LYS A 134 -11.34 14.41 8.96
C LYS A 134 -10.72 15.07 7.71
N ASP A 135 -9.53 15.64 7.85
CA ASP A 135 -8.80 16.33 6.78
C ASP A 135 -7.75 15.43 6.10
N LEU A 136 -7.86 14.11 6.26
CA LEU A 136 -6.95 13.12 5.67
C LEU A 136 -6.99 13.14 4.14
N LEU A 137 -5.81 13.09 3.50
CA LEU A 137 -5.68 12.85 2.06
C LEU A 137 -5.71 11.34 1.75
N PHE A 138 -6.56 10.94 0.80
CA PHE A 138 -6.71 9.53 0.40
C PHE A 138 -6.91 9.47 -1.11
N TYR A 139 -5.88 9.05 -1.84
CA TYR A 139 -5.91 9.01 -3.31
C TYR A 139 -4.93 7.97 -3.84
N GLY A 140 -4.96 7.69 -5.14
CA GLY A 140 -4.03 6.72 -5.73
C GLY A 140 -4.29 6.50 -7.20
N GLU A 141 -3.62 5.50 -7.73
CA GLU A 141 -3.59 5.20 -9.16
C GLU A 141 -4.74 4.29 -9.60
N GLY A 142 -5.79 4.89 -10.15
CA GLY A 142 -6.99 4.19 -10.62
C GLY A 142 -6.87 3.56 -12.02
N TRP A 143 -5.68 3.10 -12.42
CA TRP A 143 -5.46 2.55 -13.77
C TRP A 143 -6.25 1.25 -13.98
N ASP A 144 -6.91 1.11 -15.13
CA ASP A 144 -7.38 -0.21 -15.57
C ASP A 144 -6.19 -0.99 -16.14
N SER A 145 -5.44 -1.68 -15.27
CA SER A 145 -4.24 -2.45 -15.65
C SER A 145 -4.55 -3.66 -16.55
N ARG A 146 -5.83 -4.00 -16.73
CA ARG A 146 -6.30 -5.04 -17.66
C ARG A 146 -6.63 -4.50 -19.05
N ARG A 147 -6.62 -3.17 -19.24
CA ARG A 147 -6.91 -2.56 -20.54
C ARG A 147 -5.63 -2.49 -21.38
N PRO A 148 -5.65 -2.95 -22.65
CA PRO A 148 -4.52 -2.71 -23.54
C PRO A 148 -4.28 -1.19 -23.68
N PRO A 149 -3.03 -0.74 -23.84
CA PRO A 149 -2.71 0.66 -24.00
C PRO A 149 -3.53 1.26 -25.16
N CYS A 150 -4.00 2.49 -24.97
CA CYS A 150 -4.70 3.24 -26.02
C CYS A 150 -3.85 3.22 -27.30
N PRO A 151 -4.40 2.81 -28.46
CA PRO A 151 -3.62 2.77 -29.69
C PRO A 151 -3.00 4.14 -29.94
N ARG A 152 -1.67 4.19 -30.12
CA ARG A 152 -0.95 5.43 -30.43
C ARG A 152 -1.64 6.06 -31.63
N ARG A 153 -2.15 7.28 -31.48
CA ARG A 153 -2.52 8.10 -32.63
C ARG A 153 -1.23 8.30 -33.44
N THR A 154 -1.11 7.60 -34.56
CA THR A 154 -0.15 7.96 -35.59
C THR A 154 -0.59 9.32 -36.11
N SER A 155 0.13 10.38 -35.71
CA SER A 155 0.00 11.68 -36.38
C SER A 155 0.23 11.46 -37.87
N PRO A 156 -0.64 11.97 -38.76
CA PRO A 156 -0.36 11.92 -40.18
C PRO A 156 0.92 12.71 -40.42
N THR A 157 1.93 12.05 -40.98
CA THR A 157 3.10 12.73 -41.54
C THR A 157 2.61 13.74 -42.57
N LEU A 158 2.98 15.01 -42.36
CA LEU A 158 2.88 16.07 -43.36
C LEU A 158 3.75 15.74 -44.58
#